data_AF-A0A944YHA2-F1
#
_entry.id   AF-A0A944YHA2-F1
#
_cell.length_a   1.000
_cell.length_b   1.000
_cell.length_c   1.000
_cell.angle_alpha   90.00
_cell.angle_beta   90.00
_cell.angle_gamma   90.00
#
_symmetry.space_group_name_H-M   'P 1'
#
loop_
_entity.id
_entity.type
_entity.pdbx_description
1 polymer ?
#
loop_
_entity_poly.entity_id
_entity_poly.type
_entity_poly.pdbx_seq_one_letter_code
_entity_poly.pdbx_strand_id
1 'polypeptide(L)'
;VAMWGPVIDTLLMCTLTGLVLMVTNVWQSGEENGVLLTTQAFQKALPGVGPYLLLAGVLCLSFSSMLGFSYYVVKCGCFLFGQKARLPVLGFYLFTIIVSSVTTMDVIINFLDIAFGLMAIPTILSSILLAPKVNQAAKEYFKKLNQSR
;
A
#
# COMPACT_ATOMS: atom_id res chain seq x y z
N VAL A 1 -17.54 -3.18 -1.36
CA VAL A 1 -16.73 -1.96 -1.60
C VAL A 1 -15.24 -2.20 -1.33
N ALA A 2 -14.83 -2.71 -0.15
CA ALA A 2 -13.42 -2.94 0.18
C ALA A 2 -12.63 -3.82 -0.83
N MET A 3 -13.29 -4.74 -1.52
CA MET A 3 -12.64 -5.64 -2.51
C MET A 3 -12.21 -4.95 -3.81
N TRP A 4 -12.72 -3.75 -4.12
CA TRP A 4 -12.33 -3.00 -5.31
C TRP A 4 -10.97 -2.30 -5.17
N GLY A 5 -10.53 -2.03 -3.94
CA GLY A 5 -9.24 -1.37 -3.68
C GLY A 5 -8.06 -2.12 -4.28
N PRO A 6 -7.85 -3.41 -3.93
CA PRO A 6 -6.76 -4.22 -4.47
C PRO A 6 -6.80 -4.36 -5.99
N VAL A 7 -8.00 -4.42 -6.59
CA VAL A 7 -8.16 -4.54 -8.04
C VAL A 7 -7.63 -3.29 -8.75
N ILE A 8 -7.99 -2.11 -8.28
CA ILE A 8 -7.55 -0.85 -8.89
C ILE A 8 -6.05 -0.65 -8.68
N ASP A 9 -5.55 -0.95 -7.48
CA ASP A 9 -4.15 -0.75 -7.11
C ASP A 9 -3.21 -1.73 -7.82
N THR A 10 -3.45 -3.03 -7.70
CA THR A 10 -2.51 -4.06 -8.20
C THR A 10 -2.75 -4.47 -9.66
N LEU A 11 -4.02 -4.66 -10.06
CA LEU A 11 -4.34 -5.16 -11.40
C LEU A 11 -4.30 -4.04 -12.45
N LEU A 12 -4.66 -2.81 -12.08
CA LEU A 12 -4.64 -1.68 -13.00
C LEU A 12 -3.35 -0.87 -12.84
N MET A 13 -3.11 -0.26 -11.67
CA MET A 13 -2.00 0.69 -11.52
C MET A 13 -0.61 0.03 -11.59
N CYS A 14 -0.38 -1.07 -10.85
CA CYS A 14 0.92 -1.75 -10.90
C CYS A 14 1.19 -2.38 -12.28
N THR A 15 0.17 -2.96 -12.92
CA THR A 15 0.32 -3.54 -14.27
C THR A 15 0.61 -2.48 -15.33
N LEU A 16 -0.09 -1.32 -15.29
CA LEU A 16 0.21 -0.20 -16.20
C LEU A 16 1.64 0.30 -16.03
N THR A 17 2.10 0.46 -14.79
CA THR A 17 3.47 0.90 -14.49
C THR A 17 4.50 -0.11 -14.99
N GLY A 18 4.27 -1.41 -14.76
CA GLY A 18 5.13 -2.47 -15.29
C GLY A 18 5.17 -2.51 -16.81
N LEU A 19 4.03 -2.29 -17.48
CA LEU A 19 3.98 -2.21 -18.94
C LEU A 19 4.81 -1.03 -19.48
N VAL A 20 4.74 0.14 -18.85
CA VAL A 20 5.56 1.30 -19.21
C VAL A 20 7.05 1.00 -19.06
N LEU A 21 7.46 0.34 -17.98
CA LEU A 21 8.85 -0.09 -17.76
C LEU A 21 9.33 -1.06 -18.86
N MET A 22 8.49 -2.01 -19.26
CA MET A 22 8.83 -2.97 -20.31
C MET A 22 8.94 -2.33 -21.70
N VAL A 23 7.99 -1.48 -22.09
CA VAL A 23 7.97 -0.83 -23.41
C VAL A 23 9.17 0.12 -23.59
N THR A 24 9.59 0.79 -22.52
CA THR A 24 10.71 1.75 -22.56
C THR A 24 12.09 1.09 -22.47
N ASN A 25 12.14 -0.24 -22.28
CA ASN A 25 13.37 -1.04 -22.08
C ASN A 25 14.32 -0.49 -21.00
N VAL A 26 13.81 0.28 -20.03
CA VAL A 26 14.65 0.82 -18.95
C VAL A 26 15.04 -0.24 -17.95
N TRP A 27 14.30 -1.35 -17.86
CA TRP A 27 14.61 -2.47 -16.97
C TRP A 27 15.96 -3.14 -17.26
N GLN A 28 16.57 -2.89 -18.43
CA GLN A 28 17.89 -3.40 -18.82
C GLN A 28 19.05 -2.46 -18.41
N SER A 29 18.78 -1.29 -17.82
CA SER A 29 19.81 -0.31 -17.49
C SER A 29 20.73 -0.74 -16.35
N GLY A 30 20.36 -1.77 -15.58
CA GLY A 30 21.08 -2.20 -14.38
C GLY A 30 20.87 -1.30 -13.16
N GLU A 31 19.94 -0.34 -13.24
CA GLU A 31 19.58 0.53 -12.12
C GLU A 31 18.72 -0.24 -11.12
N GLU A 32 19.14 -0.30 -9.85
CA GLU A 32 18.40 -1.00 -8.79
C GLU A 32 17.35 -0.10 -8.11
N ASN A 33 17.49 1.22 -8.24
CA ASN A 33 16.58 2.18 -7.63
C ASN A 33 15.29 2.31 -8.45
N GLY A 34 14.19 1.76 -7.92
CA GLY A 34 12.88 1.80 -8.56
C GLY A 34 12.34 3.21 -8.88
N VAL A 35 12.70 4.22 -8.08
CA VAL A 35 12.29 5.62 -8.33
C VAL A 35 13.02 6.19 -9.54
N LEU A 36 14.33 5.91 -9.66
CA LEU A 36 15.12 6.35 -10.80
C LEU A 36 14.70 5.62 -12.08
N LEU A 37 14.46 4.30 -11.99
CA LEU A 37 13.94 3.49 -13.10
C LEU A 37 12.62 4.04 -13.65
N THR A 38 11.65 4.30 -12.79
CA THR A 38 10.33 4.82 -13.21
C THR A 38 10.44 6.23 -13.78
N THR A 39 11.29 7.09 -13.21
CA THR A 39 11.54 8.42 -13.75
C THR A 39 12.15 8.37 -15.16
N GLN A 40 13.15 7.50 -15.38
CA GLN A 40 13.74 7.28 -16.70
C GLN A 40 12.74 6.71 -17.70
N ALA A 41 11.86 5.80 -17.26
CA ALA A 41 10.79 5.23 -18.08
C ALA A 41 9.85 6.33 -18.59
N PHE A 42 9.36 7.17 -17.67
CA PHE A 42 8.46 8.27 -18.00
C PHE A 42 9.15 9.35 -18.84
N GLN A 43 10.43 9.59 -18.63
CA GLN A 43 11.21 10.50 -19.47
C GLN A 43 11.35 9.98 -20.91
N LYS A 44 11.56 8.66 -21.10
CA LYS A 44 11.62 8.05 -22.43
C LYS A 44 10.25 7.99 -23.11
N ALA A 45 9.19 7.70 -22.36
CA ALA A 45 7.83 7.60 -22.88
C ALA A 45 7.24 8.97 -23.26
N LEU A 46 7.49 9.99 -22.43
CA LEU A 46 6.96 11.35 -22.57
C LEU A 46 8.10 12.37 -22.35
N PRO A 47 8.88 12.70 -23.39
CA PRO A 47 10.01 13.61 -23.26
C PRO A 47 9.58 15.00 -22.76
N GLY A 48 10.30 15.52 -21.77
CA GLY A 48 10.06 16.83 -21.16
C GLY A 48 9.01 16.82 -20.04
N VAL A 49 7.79 16.37 -20.31
CA VAL A 49 6.65 16.46 -19.36
C VAL A 49 6.47 15.23 -18.46
N GLY A 50 6.98 14.06 -18.86
CA GLY A 50 6.78 12.79 -18.15
C GLY A 50 7.21 12.80 -16.68
N PRO A 51 8.45 13.22 -16.34
CA PRO A 51 8.95 13.23 -14.97
C PRO A 51 8.15 14.13 -14.01
N TYR A 52 7.71 15.31 -14.48
CA TYR A 52 6.94 16.24 -13.64
C TYR A 52 5.53 15.71 -13.36
N LEU A 53 4.91 15.06 -14.35
CA LEU A 53 3.60 14.44 -14.18
C LEU A 53 3.67 13.25 -13.23
N LEU A 54 4.73 12.44 -13.34
CA LEU A 54 5.01 11.34 -12.41
C LEU A 54 5.20 11.87 -10.98
N LEU A 55 6.00 12.92 -10.80
CA LEU A 55 6.22 13.54 -9.48
C LEU A 55 4.88 13.99 -8.86
N ALA A 56 4.03 14.69 -9.62
CA ALA A 56 2.73 15.12 -9.12
C ALA A 56 1.83 13.94 -8.72
N GLY A 57 1.80 12.88 -9.54
CA GLY A 57 1.03 11.67 -9.25
C GLY A 57 1.53 10.91 -8.02
N VAL A 58 2.84 10.70 -7.91
CA VAL A 58 3.48 10.04 -6.76
C VAL A 58 3.26 10.85 -5.49
N LEU A 59 3.39 12.17 -5.52
CA LEU A 59 3.11 13.01 -4.35
C LEU A 59 1.68 12.84 -3.84
N CYS A 60 0.68 12.86 -4.72
CA CYS A 60 -0.71 12.63 -4.35
C CYS A 60 -0.93 11.22 -3.78
N LEU A 61 -0.37 10.19 -4.42
CA LEU A 61 -0.52 8.79 -4.01
C LEU A 61 0.18 8.48 -2.67
N SER A 62 1.39 9.01 -2.48
CA SER A 62 2.15 8.89 -1.24
C SER A 62 1.44 9.60 -0.09
N PHE A 63 0.89 10.80 -0.34
CA PHE A 63 0.15 11.54 0.69
C PHE A 63 -1.11 10.79 1.14
N SER A 64 -1.92 10.27 0.21
CA SER A 64 -3.10 9.47 0.58
C SER A 64 -2.72 8.22 1.35
N SER A 65 -1.61 7.58 0.99
CA SER A 65 -1.11 6.37 1.65
C SER A 65 -0.65 6.67 3.08
N MET A 66 0.08 7.77 3.30
CA MET A 66 0.47 8.23 4.64
C MET A 66 -0.74 8.46 5.55
N LEU A 67 -1.78 9.12 5.05
CA LEU A 67 -3.01 9.31 5.82
C LEU A 67 -3.72 7.98 6.16
N GLY A 68 -3.76 7.05 5.21
CA GLY A 68 -4.28 5.70 5.42
C GLY A 68 -3.53 4.96 6.53
N PHE A 69 -2.20 4.90 6.45
CA PHE A 69 -1.36 4.24 7.44
C PHE A 69 -1.45 4.90 8.83
N SER A 70 -1.54 6.22 8.89
CA SER A 70 -1.77 6.94 10.15
C SER A 70 -3.02 6.43 10.88
N TYR A 71 -4.12 6.22 10.16
CA TYR A 71 -5.35 5.67 10.73
C TYR A 71 -5.16 4.23 11.23
N TYR A 72 -4.51 3.37 10.44
CA TYR A 72 -4.23 1.98 10.85
C TYR A 72 -3.37 1.91 12.12
N VAL A 73 -2.28 2.68 12.18
CA VAL A 73 -1.37 2.73 13.33
C VAL A 73 -2.11 3.17 14.59
N VAL A 74 -2.93 4.22 14.50
CA VAL A 74 -3.72 4.69 15.64
C VAL A 74 -4.74 3.63 16.10
N LYS A 75 -5.40 2.93 15.19
CA LYS A 75 -6.38 1.89 15.57
C LYS A 75 -5.72 0.68 16.22
N CYS A 76 -4.63 0.17 15.64
CA CYS A 76 -3.86 -0.92 16.23
C CYS A 76 -3.25 -0.51 17.58
N GLY A 77 -2.73 0.71 17.69
CA GLY A 77 -2.18 1.26 18.93
C GLY A 77 -3.24 1.43 20.02
N CYS A 78 -4.43 1.93 19.69
CA CYS A 78 -5.54 2.03 20.63
C CYS A 78 -6.08 0.65 21.07
N PHE A 79 -6.02 -0.36 20.20
CA PHE A 79 -6.38 -1.73 20.56
C PHE A 79 -5.41 -2.33 21.58
N LEU A 80 -4.10 -2.07 21.43
CA LEU A 80 -3.07 -2.63 22.31
C LEU A 80 -2.90 -1.86 23.63
N PHE A 81 -2.90 -0.53 23.59
CA PHE A 81 -2.59 0.34 24.73
C PHE A 81 -3.81 1.09 25.30
N GLY A 82 -4.99 0.84 24.74
CA GLY A 82 -6.23 1.50 25.12
C GLY A 82 -6.44 2.88 24.49
N GLN A 83 -7.61 3.46 24.73
CA GLN A 83 -8.10 4.65 24.00
C GLN A 83 -7.30 5.93 24.30
N LYS A 84 -6.64 6.01 25.47
CA LYS A 84 -5.79 7.15 25.86
C LYS A 84 -4.47 7.22 25.09
N ALA A 85 -4.04 6.12 24.46
CA ALA A 85 -2.78 6.05 23.72
C ALA A 85 -2.84 6.66 22.31
N ARG A 86 -3.99 7.19 21.88
CA ARG A 86 -4.17 7.76 20.52
C ARG A 86 -3.14 8.84 20.19
N LEU A 87 -3.00 9.85 21.05
CA LEU A 87 -2.06 10.97 20.85
C LEU A 87 -0.60 10.53 20.84
N PRO A 88 -0.09 9.75 21.83
CA PRO A 88 1.30 9.32 21.82
C PRO A 88 1.64 8.41 20.64
N VAL A 89 0.73 7.50 20.24
CA VAL A 89 0.92 6.64 19.06
C VAL A 89 0.99 7.46 17.76
N LEU A 90 0.15 8.48 17.63
CA LEU A 90 0.20 9.37 16.48
C LEU A 90 1.49 10.22 16.46
N GLY A 91 1.94 10.70 17.61
CA GLY A 91 3.22 11.40 17.74
C GLY A 91 4.41 10.52 17.35
N PHE A 92 4.39 9.25 17.78
CA PHE A 92 5.39 8.25 17.37
C PHE A 92 5.38 8.04 15.85
N TYR A 93 4.20 7.88 15.23
CA TYR A 93 4.08 7.75 13.78
C TYR A 93 4.69 8.95 13.02
N LEU A 94 4.39 10.18 13.44
CA LEU A 94 4.98 11.38 12.82
C LEU A 94 6.51 11.43 12.97
N PHE A 95 7.03 11.02 14.13
CA PHE A 95 8.47 10.91 14.34
C PHE A 95 9.11 9.89 13.40
N THR A 96 8.48 8.72 13.21
CA THR A 96 9.00 7.69 12.28
C THR A 96 9.09 8.19 10.84
N ILE A 97 8.18 9.07 10.38
CA ILE A 97 8.26 9.66 9.03
C ILE A 97 9.55 10.48 8.85
N ILE A 98 9.93 11.27 9.85
CA ILE A 98 11.17 12.06 9.81
C ILE A 98 12.38 11.14 9.73
N VAL A 99 12.40 10.09 10.55
CA VAL A 99 13.48 9.09 10.55
C VAL A 99 13.57 8.35 9.21
N SER A 100 12.43 7.97 8.63
CA SER A 100 12.37 7.33 7.32
C SER A 100 12.93 8.21 6.20
N SER A 101 12.82 9.54 6.30
CA SER A 101 13.38 10.45 5.29
C SER A 101 14.91 10.48 5.25
N VAL A 102 15.60 10.03 6.31
CA VAL A 102 17.07 10.08 6.43
C VAL A 102 17.70 8.69 6.26
N THR A 103 16.89 7.63 6.27
CA THR A 103 17.35 6.25 6.22
C THR A 103 17.46 5.76 4.76
N THR A 104 18.42 4.88 4.48
CA THR A 104 18.62 4.27 3.15
C THR A 104 17.44 3.39 2.75
N MET A 105 17.09 3.38 1.46
CA MET A 105 15.96 2.61 0.91
C MET A 105 16.06 1.10 1.19
N ASP A 106 17.24 0.49 1.04
CA ASP A 106 17.42 -0.95 1.26
C ASP A 106 17.08 -1.36 2.70
N VAL A 107 17.47 -0.55 3.67
CA VAL A 107 17.19 -0.82 5.09
C VAL A 107 15.68 -0.73 5.35
N ILE A 108 15.02 0.28 4.77
CA ILE A 108 13.57 0.48 4.91
C ILE A 108 12.81 -0.69 4.27
N ILE A 109 13.16 -1.08 3.04
CA ILE A 109 12.48 -2.17 2.32
C ILE A 109 12.65 -3.49 3.08
N ASN A 110 13.87 -3.85 3.47
CA ASN A 110 14.12 -5.07 4.24
C ASN A 110 13.35 -5.09 5.57
N PHE A 111 13.28 -3.95 6.27
CA PHE A 111 12.49 -3.84 7.50
C PHE A 111 10.99 -4.02 7.25
N LEU A 112 10.46 -3.42 6.18
CA LEU A 112 9.04 -3.55 5.79
C LEU A 112 8.69 -4.99 5.40
N ASP A 113 9.56 -5.69 4.67
CA ASP A 113 9.32 -7.08 4.26
C ASP A 113 9.21 -8.00 5.49
N ILE A 114 10.08 -7.81 6.49
CA ILE A 114 10.00 -8.56 7.75
C ILE A 114 8.72 -8.21 8.51
N ALA A 115 8.38 -6.92 8.62
CA ALA A 115 7.20 -6.46 9.35
C ALA A 115 5.89 -6.94 8.70
N PHE A 116 5.77 -6.85 7.37
CA PHE A 116 4.60 -7.36 6.64
C PHE A 116 4.54 -8.87 6.64
N GLY A 117 5.68 -9.56 6.53
CA GLY A 117 5.76 -11.01 6.69
C GLY A 117 5.22 -11.46 8.07
N LEU A 118 5.65 -10.79 9.14
CA LEU A 118 5.19 -11.07 10.51
C LEU A 118 3.69 -10.77 10.68
N MET A 119 3.18 -9.70 10.05
CA MET A 119 1.75 -9.35 10.07
C MET A 119 0.88 -10.34 9.26
N ALA A 120 1.41 -10.89 8.17
CA ALA A 120 0.67 -11.78 7.28
C ALA A 120 0.32 -13.11 7.96
N ILE A 121 1.25 -13.71 8.71
CA ILE A 121 1.06 -15.00 9.40
C ILE A 121 -0.21 -15.03 10.28
N PRO A 122 -0.37 -14.15 11.28
CA PRO A 122 -1.55 -14.18 12.15
C PRO A 122 -2.83 -13.79 11.40
N THR A 123 -2.74 -12.92 10.39
CA THR A 123 -3.89 -12.46 9.60
C THR A 123 -4.45 -13.61 8.75
N ILE A 124 -3.58 -14.35 8.06
CA ILE A 124 -3.98 -15.50 7.24
C ILE A 124 -4.53 -16.61 8.14
N LEU A 125 -3.87 -16.91 9.25
CA LEU A 125 -4.34 -17.93 10.19
C LEU A 125 -5.73 -17.61 10.74
N SER A 126 -5.94 -16.36 11.17
CA SER A 126 -7.25 -15.89 11.66
C SER A 126 -8.32 -15.94 10.57
N SER A 127 -7.97 -15.56 9.34
CA SER A 127 -8.88 -15.62 8.19
C SER A 127 -9.33 -17.05 7.89
N ILE A 128 -8.42 -18.03 7.89
CA ILE A 128 -8.75 -19.44 7.63
C ILE A 128 -9.68 -19.98 8.72
N LEU A 129 -9.42 -19.66 9.99
CA LEU A 129 -10.26 -20.10 11.11
C LEU A 129 -11.67 -19.49 11.06
N LEU A 130 -11.79 -18.23 10.62
CA LEU A 130 -13.06 -17.51 10.52
C LEU A 130 -13.79 -17.72 9.18
N ALA A 131 -13.12 -18.28 8.16
CA ALA A 131 -13.68 -18.55 6.84
C ALA A 131 -15.07 -19.22 6.85
N PRO A 132 -15.36 -20.26 7.67
CA PRO A 132 -16.69 -20.86 7.71
C PRO A 132 -17.77 -19.88 8.21
N LYS A 133 -17.46 -19.04 9.20
CA LYS A 133 -18.41 -18.03 9.73
C LYS A 133 -18.68 -16.93 8.72
N VAL A 134 -17.64 -16.45 8.03
CA VAL A 134 -17.77 -15.43 6.98
C VAL A 134 -18.61 -15.98 5.81
N ASN A 135 -18.40 -17.23 5.40
CA ASN A 135 -19.19 -17.86 4.34
C ASN A 135 -20.67 -18.01 4.71
N GLN A 136 -21.00 -18.29 5.97
CA GLN A 136 -22.39 -18.31 6.44
C GLN A 136 -23.03 -16.92 6.37
N ALA A 137 -22.34 -15.91 6.90
CA ALA A 137 -22.82 -14.52 6.86
C ALA A 137 -22.97 -13.98 5.43
N ALA A 138 -22.05 -14.34 4.52
CA ALA A 138 -22.12 -13.97 3.12
C ALA A 138 -23.36 -14.57 2.44
N LYS A 139 -23.66 -15.85 2.67
CA LYS A 139 -24.87 -16.50 2.13
C LYS A 139 -26.14 -15.81 2.61
N GLU A 140 -26.21 -15.44 3.88
CA GLU A 140 -27.37 -14.71 4.43
C GLU A 140 -27.52 -13.32 3.79
N TYR A 141 -26.41 -12.59 3.65
CA TYR A 141 -26.39 -11.28 3.00
C TYR A 141 -26.88 -11.34 1.55
N PHE A 142 -26.35 -12.27 0.74
CA PHE A 142 -26.76 -12.41 -0.65
C PHE A 142 -28.20 -12.91 -0.80
N LYS A 143 -28.69 -13.74 0.13
CA LYS A 143 -30.10 -14.15 0.16
C LYS A 143 -31.04 -12.95 0.41
N LYS A 144 -30.72 -12.08 1.37
CA LYS A 144 -31.49 -10.85 1.64
C LYS A 144 -31.44 -9.87 0.47
N LEU A 145 -30.29 -9.74 -0.19
CA LEU A 145 -30.11 -8.87 -1.35
C LEU A 145 -31.00 -9.31 -2.52
N ASN A 146 -31.08 -10.62 -2.80
CA ASN A 146 -31.93 -11.17 -3.85
C ASN A 146 -33.43 -11.12 -3.54
N GLN A 147 -33.83 -11.08 -2.26
CA GLN A 147 -35.23 -10.88 -1.87
C GLN A 147 -35.66 -9.40 -1.90
N SER A 148 -34.71 -8.46 -1.83
CA SER A 148 -34.97 -7.02 -1.91
C SER A 148 -34.92 -6.48 -3.34
N ARG A 149 -34.72 -7.35 -4.33
CA ARG A 149 -34.63 -7.02 -5.76
C ARG A 149 -35.85 -7.59 -6.48
#